data_AF-A0A212D853-F1
#
_entry.id   AF-A0A212D853-F1
#
_cell.length_a   1.000
_cell.length_b   1.000
_cell.length_c   1.000
_cell.angle_alpha   90.00
_cell.angle_beta   90.00
_cell.angle_gamma   90.00
#
_symmetry.space_group_name_H-M   'P 1'
#
loop_
_entity.id
_entity.type
_entity.pdbx_description
1 polymer ?
#
loop_
_entity_poly.entity_id
_entity_poly.type
_entity_poly.pdbx_seq_one_letter_code
_entity_poly.pdbx_strand_id
1 'polypeptide(L)'
;MSLVNVRNCIRFYQTAEELNASTLMNYCAEIIASHWLPGKLNELDHNGDLALDLALSRRLESIATTLVNHKADVDMVDKNGWSLLHKGIQRGSTGQNSLPWPLSFVTISSIVSFQGDLFAATFLIKNGALVNAATLGAQETPLHLVASYNSKKHSAAVMSEMAQLTEALLQAGANPNMQDSKGR
;
A
#
# COMPACT_ATOMS: atom_id res chain seq x y z
N MET A 1 28.08 3.82 11.42
CA MET A 1 26.99 4.48 12.18
C MET A 1 25.68 3.88 11.71
N SER A 2 25.03 3.04 12.51
CA SER A 2 23.74 2.46 12.16
C SER A 2 22.64 3.50 12.43
N LEU A 3 22.37 4.36 11.45
CA LEU A 3 21.11 5.09 11.43
C LEU A 3 19.98 4.06 11.50
N VAL A 4 18.99 4.31 12.36
CA VAL A 4 17.72 3.58 12.31
C VAL A 4 17.24 3.66 10.86
N ASN A 5 17.10 2.51 10.17
CA ASN A 5 16.59 2.51 8.81
C ASN A 5 15.06 2.71 8.83
N VAL A 6 14.48 3.19 7.72
CA VAL A 6 13.05 3.55 7.67
C VAL A 6 12.17 2.34 8.01
N ARG A 7 12.60 1.15 7.58
CA ARG A 7 11.95 -0.13 7.89
C ARG A 7 11.91 -0.43 9.39
N ASN A 8 13.00 -0.20 10.11
CA ASN A 8 13.07 -0.42 11.55
C ASN A 8 12.21 0.62 12.27
N CYS A 9 12.23 1.88 11.84
CA CYS A 9 11.38 2.92 12.41
C CYS A 9 9.88 2.60 12.24
N ILE A 10 9.47 2.16 11.04
CA ILE A 10 8.10 1.70 10.77
C ILE A 10 7.74 0.48 11.63
N ARG A 11 8.66 -0.48 11.82
CA ARG A 11 8.45 -1.63 12.72
C ARG A 11 8.29 -1.21 14.18
N PHE A 12 9.14 -0.31 14.66
CA PHE A 12 9.05 0.22 16.03
C PHE A 12 7.75 0.98 16.24
N TYR A 13 7.30 1.77 15.27
CA TYR A 13 6.02 2.45 15.34
C TYR A 13 4.86 1.45 15.44
N GLN A 14 4.87 0.39 14.62
CA GLN A 14 3.83 -0.64 14.70
C GLN A 14 3.80 -1.31 16.09
N THR A 15 4.96 -1.69 16.62
CA THR A 15 5.04 -2.25 17.99
C THR A 15 4.58 -1.23 19.03
N ALA A 16 4.88 0.05 18.84
CA ALA A 16 4.42 1.12 19.73
C ALA A 16 2.88 1.25 19.71
N GLU A 17 2.26 1.14 18.54
CA GLU A 17 0.81 1.15 18.38
C GLU A 17 0.15 -0.06 19.05
N GLU A 18 0.71 -1.26 18.87
CA GLU A 18 0.25 -2.49 19.53
C GLU A 18 0.33 -2.42 21.06
N LEU A 19 1.35 -1.73 21.58
CA LEU A 19 1.55 -1.50 23.02
C LEU A 19 0.87 -0.22 23.54
N ASN A 20 0.17 0.50 22.66
CA ASN A 20 -0.46 1.80 22.95
C ASN A 20 0.51 2.84 23.56
N ALA A 21 1.77 2.80 23.13
CA ALA A 21 2.87 3.64 23.60
C ALA A 21 2.97 4.94 22.77
N SER A 22 2.10 5.91 23.10
CA SER A 22 1.98 7.18 22.37
C SER A 22 3.29 7.97 22.26
N THR A 23 4.12 7.99 23.30
CA THR A 23 5.43 8.68 23.26
C THR A 23 6.36 8.10 22.20
N LEU A 24 6.38 6.77 22.06
CA LEU A 24 7.23 6.10 21.08
C LEU A 24 6.69 6.27 19.65
N MET A 25 5.37 6.27 19.49
CA MET A 25 4.72 6.58 18.21
C MET A 25 5.09 7.99 17.72
N ASN A 26 4.96 8.99 18.59
CA ASN A 26 5.32 10.38 18.28
C ASN A 26 6.80 10.52 17.92
N TYR A 27 7.68 9.87 18.70
CA TYR A 27 9.11 9.89 18.44
C TYR A 27 9.45 9.28 17.07
N CYS A 28 8.83 8.14 16.72
CA CYS A 28 9.04 7.51 15.42
C CYS A 28 8.51 8.37 14.27
N ALA A 29 7.33 8.98 14.42
CA ALA A 29 6.75 9.89 13.42
C ALA A 29 7.64 11.13 13.21
N GLU A 30 8.19 11.70 14.29
CA GLU A 30 9.08 12.85 14.24
C GLU A 30 10.40 12.54 13.54
N ILE A 31 11.01 11.37 13.79
CA ILE A 31 12.22 10.96 13.05
C ILE A 31 11.90 10.77 11.56
N ILE A 32 10.76 10.17 11.23
CA ILE A 32 10.32 10.01 9.83
C ILE A 32 10.21 11.37 9.14
N ALA A 33 9.52 12.33 9.77
CA ALA A 33 9.32 13.67 9.25
C ALA A 33 10.62 14.48 9.12
N SER A 34 11.49 14.42 10.14
CA SER A 34 12.70 15.26 10.23
C SER A 34 13.91 14.70 9.47
N HIS A 35 14.08 13.38 9.48
CA HIS A 35 15.30 12.73 8.99
C HIS A 35 15.15 12.16 7.57
N TRP A 36 13.93 11.87 7.12
CA TRP A 36 13.67 11.40 5.76
C TRP A 36 12.93 12.48 4.96
N LEU A 37 13.67 13.55 4.63
CA LEU A 37 13.27 14.60 3.69
C LEU A 37 12.73 14.03 2.36
N PRO A 38 11.95 14.82 1.57
CA PRO A 38 11.33 14.38 0.32
C PRO A 38 12.24 13.62 -0.64
N GLY A 39 13.52 14.02 -0.75
CA GLY A 39 14.49 13.34 -1.63
C GLY A 39 14.82 11.90 -1.22
N LYS A 40 14.69 11.55 0.07
CA LYS A 40 15.00 10.22 0.60
C LYS A 40 13.76 9.32 0.75
N LEU A 41 12.57 9.89 0.70
CA LEU A 41 11.30 9.15 0.81
C LEU A 41 11.07 8.21 -0.38
N ASN A 42 11.62 8.58 -1.53
CA ASN A 42 11.53 7.84 -2.78
C ASN A 42 12.66 6.83 -2.99
N GLU A 43 13.63 6.78 -2.06
CA GLU A 43 14.68 5.78 -2.11
C GLU A 43 14.13 4.41 -1.72
N LEU A 44 14.51 3.41 -2.49
CA LEU A 44 14.26 2.03 -2.14
C LEU A 44 15.26 1.61 -1.06
N ASP A 45 14.77 0.87 -0.07
CA ASP A 45 15.66 0.24 0.89
C ASP A 45 16.43 -0.93 0.26
N HIS A 46 17.27 -1.60 1.05
CA HIS A 46 18.15 -2.67 0.55
C HIS A 46 17.37 -3.88 -0.01
N ASN A 47 16.08 -3.99 0.32
CA ASN A 47 15.20 -5.04 -0.21
C ASN A 47 14.40 -4.56 -1.43
N GLY A 48 14.58 -3.30 -1.86
CA GLY A 48 13.83 -2.73 -2.97
C GLY A 48 12.47 -2.17 -2.56
N ASP A 49 12.21 -1.95 -1.27
CA ASP A 49 10.91 -1.47 -0.77
C ASP A 49 10.94 0.03 -0.50
N LEU A 50 9.86 0.71 -0.90
CA LEU A 50 9.65 2.12 -0.64
C LEU A 50 9.10 2.32 0.79
N ALA A 51 9.48 3.40 1.46
CA ALA A 51 8.97 3.75 2.80
C ALA A 51 7.43 3.80 2.84
N LEU A 52 6.82 4.42 1.83
CA LEU A 52 5.36 4.51 1.70
C LEU A 52 4.73 3.14 1.46
N ASP A 53 5.36 2.28 0.65
CA ASP A 53 4.87 0.92 0.38
C ASP A 53 4.87 0.05 1.66
N LEU A 54 5.90 0.21 2.51
CA LEU A 54 5.97 -0.44 3.83
C LEU A 54 4.89 0.06 4.80
N ALA A 55 4.59 1.36 4.80
CA ALA A 55 3.51 1.91 5.62
C ALA A 55 2.14 1.39 5.17
N LEU A 56 1.90 1.34 3.85
CA LEU A 56 0.64 0.88 3.28
C LEU A 56 0.41 -0.62 3.49
N SER A 57 1.44 -1.46 3.27
CA SER A 57 1.37 -2.91 3.54
C SER A 57 1.11 -3.25 5.02
N ARG A 58 1.42 -2.34 5.93
CA ARG A 58 1.18 -2.48 7.38
C ARG A 58 -0.07 -1.75 7.86
N ARG A 59 -0.82 -1.09 6.97
CA ARG A 59 -2.01 -0.28 7.28
C ARG A 59 -1.75 0.87 8.25
N LEU A 60 -0.53 1.40 8.25
CA LEU A 60 -0.12 2.49 9.14
C LEU A 60 -0.51 3.83 8.53
N GLU A 61 -1.79 4.19 8.65
CA GLU A 61 -2.35 5.43 8.06
C GLU A 61 -1.62 6.69 8.52
N SER A 62 -1.31 6.81 9.80
CA SER A 62 -0.60 7.97 10.36
C SER A 62 0.78 8.16 9.73
N ILE A 63 1.53 7.06 9.54
CA ILE A 63 2.82 7.12 8.87
C ILE A 63 2.63 7.45 7.38
N ALA A 64 1.73 6.75 6.69
CA ALA A 64 1.48 6.98 5.27
C ALA A 64 1.09 8.44 4.99
N THR A 65 0.21 9.01 5.83
CA THR A 65 -0.19 10.43 5.78
C THR A 65 0.99 11.35 6.01
N THR A 66 1.83 11.05 7.01
CA THR A 66 3.05 11.83 7.28
C THR A 66 4.00 11.80 6.07
N LEU A 67 4.20 10.64 5.47
CA LEU A 67 5.08 10.48 4.29
C LEU A 67 4.54 11.29 3.09
N VAL A 68 3.24 11.18 2.78
CA VAL A 68 2.62 11.94 1.68
C VAL A 68 2.65 13.45 1.94
N ASN A 69 2.40 13.89 3.19
CA ASN A 69 2.51 15.30 3.58
C ASN A 69 3.92 15.85 3.37
N HIS A 70 4.94 15.02 3.54
CA HIS A 70 6.35 15.34 3.27
C HIS A 70 6.76 15.08 1.82
N LYS A 71 5.79 14.97 0.89
CA LYS A 71 6.00 14.80 -0.56
C LYS A 71 6.64 13.47 -0.96
N ALA A 72 6.35 12.39 -0.23
CA ALA A 72 6.59 11.05 -0.77
C ALA A 72 5.80 10.88 -2.08
N ASP A 73 6.45 10.33 -3.09
CA ASP A 73 5.83 10.09 -4.40
C ASP A 73 4.92 8.86 -4.33
N VAL A 74 3.62 9.10 -4.56
CA VAL A 74 2.56 8.07 -4.52
C VAL A 74 2.51 7.23 -5.80
N ASP A 75 3.16 7.70 -6.86
CA ASP A 75 3.13 7.10 -8.19
C ASP A 75 4.40 6.34 -8.54
N MET A 76 5.29 6.16 -7.56
CA MET A 76 6.52 5.37 -7.68
C MET A 76 6.22 4.00 -8.30
N VAL A 77 6.94 3.71 -9.38
CA VAL A 77 6.87 2.44 -10.10
C VAL A 77 8.10 1.59 -9.83
N ASP A 78 7.92 0.27 -9.81
CA ASP A 78 9.05 -0.66 -9.82
C ASP A 78 9.62 -0.86 -11.23
N LYS A 79 10.62 -1.75 -11.34
CA LYS A 79 11.27 -2.11 -12.61
C LYS A 79 10.33 -2.71 -13.68
N ASN A 80 9.14 -3.18 -13.28
CA ASN A 80 8.12 -3.73 -14.17
C ASN A 80 7.03 -2.69 -14.52
N GLY A 81 7.17 -1.45 -14.04
CA GLY A 81 6.16 -0.40 -14.18
C GLY A 81 5.00 -0.54 -13.19
N TRP A 82 5.12 -1.35 -12.14
CA TRP A 82 4.07 -1.49 -11.14
C TRP A 82 4.11 -0.32 -10.17
N SER A 83 3.08 0.52 -10.20
CA SER A 83 2.90 1.58 -9.21
C SER A 83 2.47 1.03 -7.85
N LEU A 84 2.58 1.86 -6.80
CA LEU A 84 2.05 1.53 -5.47
C LEU A 84 0.58 1.15 -5.51
N LEU A 85 -0.20 1.77 -6.40
CA LEU A 85 -1.62 1.47 -6.56
C LEU A 85 -1.83 0.05 -7.11
N HIS A 86 -1.07 -0.36 -8.12
CA HIS A 86 -1.12 -1.74 -8.63
C HIS A 86 -0.78 -2.76 -7.53
N LYS A 87 0.26 -2.48 -6.74
CA LYS A 87 0.68 -3.33 -5.62
C LYS A 87 -0.40 -3.42 -4.53
N GLY A 88 -1.02 -2.29 -4.16
CA GLY A 88 -2.12 -2.25 -3.18
C GLY A 88 -3.31 -3.09 -3.62
N ILE A 89 -3.69 -3.00 -4.89
CA ILE A 89 -4.80 -3.81 -5.45
C ILE A 89 -4.44 -5.30 -5.46
N GLN A 90 -3.22 -5.67 -5.86
CA GLN A 90 -2.81 -7.07 -5.96
C GLN A 90 -2.69 -7.74 -4.59
N ARG A 91 -2.10 -7.06 -3.59
CA ARG A 91 -1.95 -7.62 -2.23
C ARG A 91 -3.29 -7.96 -1.60
N GLY A 92 -4.35 -7.23 -1.94
CA GLY A 92 -5.70 -7.53 -1.50
C GLY A 92 -6.27 -8.85 -2.01
N SER A 93 -5.79 -9.34 -3.17
CA SER A 93 -6.19 -10.66 -3.70
C SER A 93 -5.55 -11.83 -2.96
N THR A 94 -4.28 -11.68 -2.61
CA THR A 94 -3.50 -12.78 -2.10
C THR A 94 -3.66 -12.74 -0.59
N GLY A 95 -4.51 -13.61 -0.03
CA GLY A 95 -4.55 -13.87 1.42
C GLY A 95 -3.22 -14.41 2.00
N GLN A 96 -2.09 -14.18 1.31
CA GLN A 96 -0.76 -14.37 1.83
C GLN A 96 -0.45 -13.23 2.79
N ASN A 97 -0.79 -13.51 4.05
CA ASN A 97 0.15 -13.30 5.15
C ASN A 97 1.49 -13.97 4.79
N SER A 98 2.30 -13.39 3.92
CA SER A 98 3.74 -13.61 3.95
C SER A 98 4.32 -12.64 4.99
N LEU A 99 3.89 -12.76 6.25
CA LEU A 99 4.65 -12.24 7.37
C LEU A 99 5.89 -13.14 7.48
N PRO A 100 7.12 -12.61 7.35
CA PRO A 100 8.31 -13.37 7.73
C PRO A 100 8.48 -13.30 9.26
N TRP A 101 7.49 -13.77 10.04
CA TRP A 101 7.60 -13.75 11.51
C TRP A 101 6.89 -14.97 12.13
N PRO A 102 7.48 -15.55 13.20
CA PRO A 102 7.02 -16.79 13.79
C PRO A 102 5.63 -16.68 14.43
N LEU A 103 4.86 -17.75 14.28
CA LEU A 103 3.46 -17.96 14.67
C LEU A 103 3.18 -17.95 16.20
N SER A 104 3.96 -17.23 17.02
CA SER A 104 3.76 -17.21 18.48
C SER A 104 3.10 -15.93 19.01
N PHE A 105 2.56 -15.08 18.14
CA PHE A 105 1.97 -13.79 18.55
C PHE A 105 0.58 -13.58 17.95
N VAL A 106 -0.30 -14.58 18.12
CA VAL A 106 -1.73 -14.41 17.84
C VAL A 106 -2.42 -13.94 19.14
N THR A 107 -2.47 -12.62 19.33
CA THR A 107 -3.24 -12.01 20.43
C THR A 107 -4.71 -11.90 20.02
N ILE A 108 -5.61 -12.05 21.00
CA ILE A 108 -7.08 -12.09 20.89
C ILE A 108 -7.67 -10.69 20.56
N SER A 109 -7.21 -10.13 19.45
CA SER A 109 -7.80 -8.99 18.73
C SER A 109 -7.76 -9.25 17.21
N SER A 110 -7.60 -10.52 16.79
CA SER A 110 -7.48 -10.95 15.40
C SER A 110 -8.82 -11.08 14.65
N ILE A 111 -9.82 -10.27 15.02
CA ILE A 111 -10.88 -9.85 14.07
C ILE A 111 -10.44 -8.53 13.40
N VAL A 112 -9.14 -8.39 13.12
CA VAL A 112 -8.72 -7.45 12.09
C VAL A 112 -9.18 -8.09 10.79
N SER A 113 -10.40 -7.71 10.39
CA SER A 113 -11.06 -8.18 9.19
C SER A 113 -10.05 -8.22 8.05
N PHE A 114 -10.04 -9.31 7.30
CA PHE A 114 -9.31 -9.47 6.05
C PHE A 114 -9.80 -8.45 5.01
N GLN A 115 -9.57 -7.16 5.25
CA GLN A 115 -9.84 -6.05 4.33
C GLN A 115 -8.70 -5.98 3.33
N GLY A 116 -8.46 -7.06 2.58
CA GLY A 116 -7.29 -7.26 1.73
C GLY A 116 -6.97 -6.00 0.94
N ASP A 117 -5.97 -5.26 1.41
CA ASP A 117 -5.41 -3.97 0.97
C ASP A 117 -6.30 -2.92 0.25
N LEU A 118 -7.62 -2.97 0.44
CA LEU A 118 -8.54 -1.87 0.09
C LEU A 118 -8.07 -0.55 0.70
N PHE A 119 -7.54 -0.62 1.93
CA PHE A 119 -6.95 0.53 2.61
C PHE A 119 -5.84 1.19 1.78
N ALA A 120 -4.86 0.41 1.32
CA ALA A 120 -3.72 0.95 0.59
C ALA A 120 -4.15 1.59 -0.73
N ALA A 121 -5.00 0.90 -1.50
CA ALA A 121 -5.49 1.40 -2.77
C ALA A 121 -6.38 2.65 -2.58
N THR A 122 -7.29 2.64 -1.60
CA THR A 122 -8.16 3.79 -1.29
C THR A 122 -7.36 4.98 -0.79
N PHE A 123 -6.35 4.75 0.05
CA PHE A 123 -5.47 5.80 0.55
C PHE A 123 -4.72 6.47 -0.61
N LEU A 124 -4.16 5.68 -1.53
CA LEU A 124 -3.44 6.20 -2.70
C LEU A 124 -4.37 6.99 -3.62
N ILE A 125 -5.57 6.49 -3.91
CA ILE A 125 -6.58 7.19 -4.73
C ILE A 125 -6.95 8.53 -4.09
N LYS A 126 -7.22 8.55 -2.77
CA LYS A 126 -7.53 9.78 -2.03
C LYS A 126 -6.39 10.80 -2.05
N ASN A 127 -5.14 10.33 -2.11
CA ASN A 127 -3.94 11.16 -2.16
C ASN A 127 -3.47 11.46 -3.60
N GLY A 128 -4.33 11.27 -4.61
CA GLY A 128 -4.09 11.74 -5.97
C GLY A 128 -3.21 10.83 -6.82
N ALA A 129 -3.09 9.55 -6.47
CA ALA A 129 -2.38 8.58 -7.29
C ALA A 129 -2.96 8.51 -8.72
N LEU A 130 -2.09 8.28 -9.69
CA LEU A 130 -2.41 8.13 -11.11
C LEU A 130 -3.22 6.84 -11.34
N VAL A 131 -4.54 6.98 -11.31
CA VAL A 131 -5.50 5.87 -11.50
C VAL A 131 -5.49 5.25 -12.90
N ASN A 132 -4.87 5.93 -13.87
CA ASN A 132 -4.70 5.48 -15.25
C ASN A 132 -3.26 5.05 -15.57
N ALA A 133 -2.38 4.96 -14.57
CA ALA A 133 -1.03 4.46 -14.77
C ALA A 133 -1.09 3.04 -15.34
N ALA A 134 -0.31 2.77 -16.38
CA ALA A 134 -0.26 1.46 -17.02
C ALA A 134 1.09 0.79 -16.73
N THR A 135 1.07 -0.50 -16.43
CA THR A 135 2.30 -1.30 -16.27
C THR A 135 3.10 -1.35 -17.58
N LEU A 136 4.43 -1.43 -17.47
CA LEU A 136 5.29 -1.34 -18.66
C LEU A 136 5.13 -2.54 -19.61
N GLY A 137 4.88 -3.73 -19.05
CA GLY A 137 4.77 -4.96 -19.83
C GLY A 137 3.37 -5.16 -20.43
N ALA A 138 2.38 -5.35 -19.56
CA ALA A 138 1.03 -5.71 -19.99
C ALA A 138 0.16 -4.51 -20.37
N GLN A 139 0.61 -3.28 -20.11
CA GLN A 139 -0.21 -2.06 -20.18
C GLN A 139 -1.50 -2.15 -19.35
N GLU A 140 -1.48 -2.99 -18.31
CA GLU A 140 -2.60 -3.12 -17.40
C GLU A 140 -2.66 -1.88 -16.50
N THR A 141 -3.83 -1.27 -16.46
CA THR A 141 -4.19 -0.18 -15.53
C THR A 141 -4.78 -0.77 -14.24
N PRO A 142 -4.94 0.04 -13.16
CA PRO A 142 -5.67 -0.37 -11.96
C PRO A 142 -7.04 -1.00 -12.26
N LEU A 143 -7.80 -0.46 -13.22
CA LEU A 143 -9.10 -1.03 -13.62
C LEU A 143 -8.97 -2.41 -14.26
N HIS A 144 -7.93 -2.68 -15.06
CA HIS A 144 -7.68 -4.01 -15.62
C HIS A 144 -7.43 -5.04 -14.52
N LEU A 145 -6.66 -4.66 -13.50
CA LEU A 145 -6.40 -5.54 -12.36
C LEU A 145 -7.70 -5.88 -11.63
N VAL A 146 -8.52 -4.89 -11.30
CA VAL A 146 -9.80 -5.11 -10.61
C VAL A 146 -10.77 -5.94 -11.46
N ALA A 147 -10.82 -5.70 -12.77
CA ALA A 147 -11.65 -6.46 -13.70
C ALA A 147 -11.21 -7.93 -13.87
N SER A 148 -9.95 -8.26 -13.53
CA SER A 148 -9.46 -9.64 -13.58
C SER A 148 -10.04 -10.54 -12.47
N TYR A 149 -10.58 -9.93 -11.41
CA TYR A 149 -11.22 -10.64 -10.31
C TYR A 149 -12.59 -11.18 -10.72
N ASN A 150 -12.88 -12.40 -10.27
CA ASN A 150 -14.15 -13.06 -10.55
C ASN A 150 -14.62 -13.91 -9.36
N SER A 151 -15.94 -14.11 -9.28
CA SER A 151 -16.61 -14.87 -8.23
C SER A 151 -16.25 -16.37 -8.19
N LYS A 152 -15.61 -16.90 -9.24
CA LYS A 152 -15.15 -18.30 -9.26
C LYS A 152 -13.83 -18.49 -8.53
N LYS A 153 -12.99 -17.45 -8.49
CA LYS A 153 -11.65 -17.48 -7.86
C LYS A 153 -11.60 -16.77 -6.51
N HIS A 154 -12.52 -15.85 -6.24
CA HIS A 154 -12.50 -14.99 -5.06
C HIS A 154 -13.83 -15.05 -4.29
N SER A 155 -13.75 -14.82 -2.98
CA SER A 155 -14.94 -14.82 -2.11
C SER A 155 -15.85 -13.61 -2.39
N ALA A 156 -17.11 -13.71 -1.98
CA ALA A 156 -18.08 -12.62 -2.12
C ALA A 156 -17.62 -11.34 -1.40
N ALA A 157 -16.89 -11.46 -0.28
CA ALA A 157 -16.32 -10.33 0.44
C ALA A 157 -15.29 -9.57 -0.42
N VAL A 158 -14.34 -10.28 -1.02
CA VAL A 158 -13.34 -9.68 -1.93
C VAL A 158 -14.02 -9.04 -3.13
N MET A 159 -15.03 -9.69 -3.71
CA MET A 159 -15.77 -9.11 -4.85
C MET A 159 -16.52 -7.82 -4.47
N SER A 160 -17.05 -7.72 -3.26
CA SER A 160 -17.67 -6.48 -2.75
C SER A 160 -16.65 -5.35 -2.58
N GLU A 161 -15.47 -5.67 -2.04
CA GLU A 161 -14.37 -4.70 -1.90
C GLU A 161 -13.85 -4.22 -3.26
N MET A 162 -13.70 -5.13 -4.22
CA MET A 162 -13.31 -4.80 -5.59
C MET A 162 -14.35 -3.89 -6.27
N ALA A 163 -15.64 -4.06 -5.97
CA ALA A 163 -16.68 -3.15 -6.46
C ALA A 163 -16.53 -1.73 -5.87
N GLN A 164 -16.29 -1.62 -4.56
CA GLN A 164 -16.04 -0.32 -3.90
C GLN A 164 -14.79 0.36 -4.44
N LEU A 165 -13.72 -0.40 -4.66
CA LEU A 165 -12.50 0.10 -5.24
C LEU A 165 -12.70 0.55 -6.70
N THR A 166 -13.48 -0.19 -7.48
CA THR A 166 -13.85 0.20 -8.85
C THR A 166 -14.57 1.54 -8.85
N GLU A 167 -15.52 1.73 -7.93
CA GLU A 167 -16.23 2.99 -7.77
C GLU A 167 -15.26 4.14 -7.43
N ALA A 168 -14.35 3.93 -6.47
CA ALA A 168 -13.35 4.93 -6.09
C ALA A 168 -12.42 5.30 -7.26
N LEU A 169 -11.99 4.32 -8.05
CA LEU A 169 -11.17 4.55 -9.26
C LEU A 169 -11.92 5.38 -10.30
N LEU A 170 -13.18 5.04 -10.59
CA LEU A 170 -14.01 5.78 -11.55
C LEU A 170 -14.28 7.21 -11.08
N GLN A 171 -14.59 7.41 -9.80
CA GLN A 171 -14.76 8.74 -9.19
C GLN A 171 -13.48 9.58 -9.28
N ALA A 172 -12.31 8.94 -9.18
CA ALA A 172 -11.01 9.57 -9.35
C ALA A 172 -10.59 9.78 -10.83
N GLY A 173 -11.47 9.48 -11.79
CA GLY A 173 -11.23 9.73 -13.22
C GLY A 173 -10.53 8.58 -13.95
N ALA A 174 -10.61 7.36 -13.44
CA ALA A 174 -10.12 6.19 -14.17
C ALA A 174 -10.93 5.99 -15.47
N ASN A 175 -10.23 5.77 -16.58
CA ASN A 175 -10.83 5.59 -17.89
C ASN A 175 -11.07 4.09 -18.16
N PRO A 176 -12.33 3.61 -18.17
CA PRO A 176 -12.64 2.20 -18.38
C PRO A 176 -12.41 1.73 -19.83
N ASN A 177 -12.17 2.65 -20.77
CA ASN A 177 -11.91 2.33 -22.17
C ASN A 177 -10.42 2.27 -22.51
N MET A 178 -9.52 2.40 -21.51
CA MET A 178 -8.10 2.17 -21.76
C MET A 178 -7.87 0.71 -22.08
N GLN A 179 -7.13 0.46 -23.16
CA GLN A 179 -6.83 -0.90 -23.58
C GLN A 179 -5.48 -1.35 -23.05
N ASP A 180 -5.41 -2.62 -22.66
CA ASP A 180 -4.15 -3.28 -22.35
C ASP A 180 -3.38 -3.66 -23.63
N SER A 181 -2.21 -4.28 -23.46
CA SER A 181 -1.36 -4.77 -24.57
C SER A 181 -2.04 -5.82 -25.47
N LYS A 182 -3.19 -6.36 -25.06
CA LYS A 182 -4.00 -7.33 -25.82
C LYS A 182 -5.24 -6.67 -26.46
N GLY A 183 -5.42 -5.36 -26.30
CA GLY A 183 -6.57 -4.63 -26.81
C GLY A 183 -7.86 -4.85 -26.02
N ARG A 184 -7.77 -5.41 -24.80
CA ARG A 184 -8.94 -5.67 -23.93
C ARG A 184 -9.40 -4.41 -23.23
#